data_AF-A0A3N4HX22-F1
#
_entry.id   AF-A0A3N4HX22-F1
#
_cell.length_a   1.000
_cell.length_b   1.000
_cell.length_c   1.000
_cell.angle_alpha   90.00
_cell.angle_beta   90.00
_cell.angle_gamma   90.00
#
_symmetry.space_group_name_H-M   'P 1'
#
loop_
_entity.id
_entity.type
_entity.pdbx_description
1 polymer ?
#
loop_
_entity_poly.entity_id
_entity_poly.type
_entity_poly.pdbx_seq_one_letter_code
_entity_poly.pdbx_strand_id
1 'polypeptide(L)'
;YTGDNMWREQAAHRADHFVILLLGMSDPGDLSKFAGDKKINPANFTIANIDPDMRDNPTLACTRTFALLPTKLPKFEAVLWETLKDLEALQRDGMEVVCPDGKVRIGHPYLTGWLADLVEYSKIFAINSRSCPVCL
;
A
#
# COMPACT_ATOMS: atom_id res chain seq x y z
N TYR A 1 -17.77 0.76 8.37
CA TYR A 1 -16.56 -0.10 8.34
C TYR A 1 -15.89 0.04 6.96
N THR A 2 -14.59 -0.20 6.82
CA THR A 2 -13.88 -0.02 5.52
C THR A 2 -14.51 -0.85 4.41
N GLY A 3 -14.97 -2.07 4.72
CA GLY A 3 -15.71 -2.91 3.78
C GLY A 3 -16.98 -2.26 3.24
N ASP A 4 -17.83 -1.69 4.11
CA ASP A 4 -19.06 -0.99 3.67
C ASP A 4 -18.73 0.19 2.77
N ASN A 5 -17.64 0.92 3.06
CA ASN A 5 -17.24 2.07 2.27
C ASN A 5 -16.84 1.64 0.85
N MET A 6 -16.02 0.60 0.73
CA MET A 6 -15.60 0.09 -0.57
C MET A 6 -16.77 -0.47 -1.39
N TRP A 7 -17.79 -0.99 -0.72
CA TRP A 7 -19.02 -1.42 -1.40
C TRP A 7 -19.85 -0.26 -1.94
N ARG A 8 -19.85 0.88 -1.23
CA ARG A 8 -20.44 2.13 -1.75
C ARG A 8 -19.64 2.69 -2.92
N GLU A 9 -18.31 2.71 -2.82
CA GLU A 9 -17.44 3.13 -3.93
C GLU A 9 -17.68 2.28 -5.19
N GLN A 10 -17.73 0.95 -5.03
CA GLN A 10 -18.04 0.04 -6.13
C GLN A 10 -19.42 0.31 -6.75
N ALA A 11 -20.42 0.62 -5.93
CA ALA A 11 -21.78 0.92 -6.40
C ALA A 11 -21.90 2.31 -7.07
N ALA A 12 -20.98 3.24 -6.77
CA ALA A 12 -20.94 4.57 -7.38
C ALA A 12 -20.34 4.54 -8.80
N HIS A 13 -19.52 3.54 -9.10
CA HIS A 13 -18.92 3.35 -10.42
C HIS A 13 -19.87 2.61 -11.38
N ARG A 14 -19.57 2.70 -12.69
CA ARG A 14 -20.32 1.98 -13.72
C ARG A 14 -20.23 0.46 -13.50
N ALA A 15 -21.26 -0.27 -13.94
CA ALA A 15 -21.33 -1.73 -13.76
C ALA A 15 -20.20 -2.53 -14.45
N ASP A 16 -19.54 -1.94 -15.46
CA ASP A 16 -18.40 -2.53 -16.16
C ASP A 16 -17.03 -2.17 -15.54
N HIS A 17 -17.04 -1.37 -14.47
CA HIS A 17 -15.85 -0.96 -13.72
C HIS A 17 -15.79 -1.69 -12.37
N PHE A 18 -14.60 -1.76 -11.78
CA PHE A 18 -14.42 -2.39 -10.48
C PHE A 18 -13.40 -1.67 -9.59
N VAL A 19 -13.53 -1.82 -8.28
CA VAL A 19 -12.57 -1.27 -7.31
C VAL A 19 -11.42 -2.25 -7.06
N ILE A 20 -10.21 -1.74 -6.97
CA ILE A 20 -9.00 -2.48 -6.60
C ILE A 20 -8.58 -2.02 -5.21
N LEU A 21 -8.62 -2.92 -4.25
CA LEU A 21 -8.28 -2.58 -2.87
C LEU A 21 -6.79 -2.79 -2.66
N LEU A 22 -6.02 -1.70 -2.56
CA LEU A 22 -4.61 -1.72 -2.24
C LEU A 22 -4.41 -1.70 -0.72
N LEU A 23 -3.49 -2.55 -0.26
CA LEU A 23 -2.94 -2.53 1.09
C LEU A 23 -1.47 -2.15 1.00
N GLY A 24 -1.09 -1.04 1.62
CA GLY A 24 0.31 -0.64 1.77
C GLY A 24 0.98 -1.43 2.88
N MET A 25 2.29 -1.63 2.78
CA MET A 25 3.09 -2.32 3.80
C MET A 25 4.49 -1.72 3.82
N SER A 26 5.08 -1.54 5.00
CA SER A 26 6.50 -1.20 5.13
C SER A 26 7.09 -1.87 6.35
N ASP A 27 8.33 -2.32 6.22
CA ASP A 27 9.13 -2.81 7.33
C ASP A 27 10.62 -2.65 6.98
N PRO A 28 11.42 -1.94 7.81
CA PRO A 28 12.85 -1.83 7.60
C PRO A 28 13.57 -3.19 7.70
N GLY A 29 14.20 -3.63 6.61
CA GLY A 29 15.07 -4.79 6.57
C GLY A 29 16.55 -4.46 6.71
N ASP A 30 17.33 -5.38 7.31
CA ASP A 30 18.79 -5.33 7.30
C ASP A 30 19.32 -5.87 5.96
N LEU A 31 20.18 -5.13 5.27
CA LEU A 31 20.77 -5.53 3.98
C LEU A 31 22.15 -6.18 4.16
N SER A 32 22.98 -5.67 5.09
CA SER A 32 24.25 -6.31 5.46
C SER A 32 24.63 -5.99 6.91
N LYS A 33 25.09 -7.00 7.65
CA LYS A 33 25.56 -6.87 9.05
C LYS A 33 27.08 -6.78 9.19
N PHE A 34 27.82 -7.03 8.11
CA PHE A 34 29.29 -7.17 8.16
C PHE A 34 30.04 -6.06 7.40
N ALA A 35 29.34 -5.22 6.63
CA ALA A 35 29.93 -4.13 5.85
C ALA A 35 29.10 -2.85 5.94
N GLY A 36 29.14 -2.19 7.11
CA GLY A 36 28.64 -0.84 7.32
C GLY A 36 27.16 -0.70 7.65
N ASP A 37 26.54 -1.74 8.26
CA ASP A 37 25.16 -1.74 8.79
C ASP A 37 24.16 -1.00 7.88
N LYS A 38 23.99 -1.55 6.67
CA LYS A 38 23.09 -0.98 5.68
C LYS A 38 21.68 -1.50 5.93
N LYS A 39 20.73 -0.58 6.01
CA LYS A 39 19.29 -0.87 6.11
C LYS A 39 18.60 -0.47 4.80
N ILE A 40 17.54 -1.20 4.47
CA ILE A 40 16.60 -0.87 3.40
C ILE A 40 15.20 -0.78 4.01
N ASN A 41 14.37 0.15 3.55
CA ASN A 41 12.98 0.23 4.00
C ASN A 41 12.06 0.28 2.78
N PRO A 42 11.64 -0.88 2.23
CA PRO A 42 10.75 -0.91 1.08
C PRO A 42 9.30 -0.60 1.49
N ALA A 43 8.66 0.31 0.76
CA ALA A 43 7.22 0.45 0.73
C ALA A 43 6.65 -0.48 -0.32
N ASN A 44 5.70 -1.33 0.07
CA ASN A 44 5.11 -2.34 -0.80
C ASN A 44 3.61 -2.19 -0.89
N PHE A 45 3.05 -2.67 -2.00
CA PHE A 45 1.63 -2.89 -2.18
C PHE A 45 1.31 -4.37 -2.36
N THR A 46 0.12 -4.72 -1.90
CA THR A 46 -0.57 -5.97 -2.22
C THR A 46 -2.05 -5.67 -2.42
N ILE A 47 -2.78 -6.62 -3.00
CA ILE A 47 -4.23 -6.51 -3.18
C ILE A 47 -4.90 -7.15 -1.96
N ALA A 48 -5.91 -6.47 -1.41
CA ALA A 48 -6.60 -6.91 -0.19
C ALA A 48 -7.29 -8.29 -0.36
N ASN A 49 -7.76 -8.58 -1.57
CA ASN A 49 -8.46 -9.83 -1.89
C ASN A 49 -7.53 -11.04 -2.14
N ILE A 50 -6.22 -10.88 -1.98
CA ILE A 50 -5.28 -12.01 -2.02
C ILE A 50 -5.29 -12.67 -0.63
N ASP A 51 -5.38 -13.99 -0.62
CA ASP A 51 -5.32 -14.80 0.59
C ASP A 51 -4.01 -14.53 1.38
N PRO A 52 -4.05 -14.41 2.72
CA PRO A 52 -2.84 -14.14 3.52
C PRO A 52 -1.72 -15.16 3.31
N ASP A 53 -2.02 -16.46 3.21
CA ASP A 53 -1.00 -17.50 3.04
C ASP A 53 -0.33 -17.40 1.66
N MET A 54 -1.10 -16.97 0.65
CA MET A 54 -0.54 -16.67 -0.67
C MET A 54 0.30 -15.39 -0.66
N ARG A 55 -0.13 -14.37 0.08
CA ARG A 55 0.60 -13.10 0.22
C ARG A 55 1.97 -13.30 0.87
N ASP A 56 2.04 -14.17 1.87
CA ASP A 56 3.26 -14.49 2.61
C ASP A 56 4.20 -15.43 1.83
N ASN A 57 3.76 -15.96 0.68
CA ASN A 57 4.61 -16.77 -0.18
C ASN A 57 5.47 -15.89 -1.11
N PRO A 58 6.80 -15.82 -0.90
CA PRO A 58 7.67 -14.94 -1.68
C PRO A 58 7.75 -15.33 -3.17
N THR A 59 7.47 -16.58 -3.52
CA THR A 59 7.56 -17.06 -4.92
C THR A 59 6.37 -16.65 -5.78
N LEU A 60 5.20 -16.43 -5.17
CA LEU A 60 4.00 -15.97 -5.88
C LEU A 60 4.05 -14.48 -6.20
N ALA A 61 4.95 -13.77 -5.54
CA ALA A 61 5.17 -12.36 -5.79
C ALA A 61 3.83 -11.59 -5.70
N CYS A 62 3.05 -11.83 -4.65
CA CYS A 62 1.78 -11.15 -4.39
C CYS A 62 1.94 -9.73 -3.85
N THR A 63 3.19 -9.32 -3.64
CA THR A 63 3.60 -8.04 -3.08
C THR A 63 4.59 -7.37 -4.02
N ARG A 64 4.44 -6.07 -4.26
CA ARG A 64 5.33 -5.27 -5.13
C ARG A 64 5.82 -4.03 -4.41
N THR A 65 7.12 -3.81 -4.43
CA THR A 65 7.72 -2.56 -3.94
C THR A 65 7.41 -1.43 -4.90
N PHE A 66 6.91 -0.32 -4.38
CA PHE A 66 6.64 0.90 -5.17
C PHE A 66 7.53 2.08 -4.76
N ALA A 67 8.12 2.04 -3.56
CA ALA A 67 9.06 3.06 -3.09
C ALA A 67 10.13 2.47 -2.19
N LEU A 68 11.29 3.12 -2.15
CA LEU A 68 12.31 2.89 -1.14
C LEU A 68 12.32 4.08 -0.19
N LEU A 69 11.90 3.82 1.04
CA LEU A 69 11.74 4.83 2.08
C LEU A 69 13.09 5.12 2.74
N PRO A 70 13.33 6.38 3.13
CA PRO A 70 14.56 6.74 3.82
C PRO A 70 14.66 6.03 5.17
N THR A 71 15.82 5.44 5.47
CA THR A 71 16.08 4.74 6.75
C THR A 71 16.54 5.67 7.88
N LYS A 72 16.97 6.87 7.52
CA LYS A 72 17.38 7.96 8.43
C LYS A 72 16.78 9.25 7.87
N LEU A 73 16.21 10.11 8.73
CA LEU A 73 15.70 11.48 8.46
C LEU A 73 14.17 11.67 8.24
N PRO A 74 13.63 12.89 8.49
CA PRO A 74 12.23 13.14 8.84
C PRO A 74 11.33 13.45 7.64
N LYS A 75 11.44 12.68 6.55
CA LYS A 75 10.68 12.94 5.29
C LYS A 75 9.97 11.71 4.74
N PHE A 76 9.62 10.78 5.62
CA PHE A 76 8.94 9.54 5.26
C PHE A 76 7.61 9.81 4.54
N GLU A 77 6.81 10.68 5.16
CA GLU A 77 5.54 11.15 4.64
C GLU A 77 5.67 11.81 3.26
N ALA A 78 6.65 12.70 3.08
CA ALA A 78 6.85 13.42 1.81
C ALA A 78 7.15 12.47 0.63
N VAL A 79 7.95 11.42 0.86
CA VAL A 79 8.22 10.40 -0.16
C VAL A 79 6.96 9.62 -0.48
N LEU A 80 6.20 9.22 0.53
CA LEU A 80 4.93 8.49 0.35
C LEU A 80 3.94 9.34 -0.47
N TRP A 81 3.72 10.60 -0.11
CA TRP A 81 2.83 11.49 -0.86
C TRP A 81 3.23 11.65 -2.32
N GLU A 82 4.52 11.88 -2.59
CA GLU A 82 5.00 12.01 -3.96
C GLU A 82 4.81 10.71 -4.76
N THR A 83 5.04 9.55 -4.15
CA THR A 83 4.88 8.25 -4.82
C THR A 83 3.41 7.86 -5.03
N LEU A 84 2.49 8.44 -4.26
CA LEU A 84 1.06 8.13 -4.31
C LEU A 84 0.21 9.23 -4.94
N LYS A 85 0.83 10.31 -5.45
CA LYS A 85 0.12 11.47 -6.00
C LYS A 85 -0.83 11.11 -7.15
N ASP A 86 -0.49 10.09 -7.94
CA ASP A 86 -1.30 9.67 -9.09
C ASP A 86 -2.52 8.84 -8.65
N LEU A 87 -2.55 8.36 -7.40
CA LEU A 87 -3.62 7.49 -6.91
C LEU A 87 -4.97 8.20 -6.91
N GLU A 88 -5.02 9.50 -6.62
CA GLU A 88 -6.26 10.29 -6.64
C GLU A 88 -6.87 10.33 -8.06
N ALA A 89 -6.03 10.58 -9.07
CA ALA A 89 -6.46 10.55 -10.46
C ALA A 89 -6.93 9.13 -10.86
N LEU A 90 -6.19 8.09 -10.46
CA LEU A 90 -6.56 6.70 -10.74
C LEU A 90 -7.84 6.26 -10.04
N GLN A 91 -8.14 6.77 -8.84
CA GLN A 91 -9.41 6.50 -8.14
C GLN A 91 -10.60 7.06 -8.92
N ARG A 92 -10.45 8.26 -9.47
CA ARG A 92 -11.51 8.92 -10.24
C ARG A 92 -11.65 8.35 -11.64
N ASP A 93 -10.54 8.28 -12.38
CA ASP A 93 -10.52 8.02 -13.81
C ASP A 93 -10.38 6.52 -14.12
N GLY A 94 -9.82 5.76 -13.18
CA GLY A 94 -9.53 4.34 -13.33
C GLY A 94 -8.28 4.06 -14.18
N MET A 95 -7.97 2.77 -14.33
CA MET A 95 -6.93 2.26 -15.23
C MET A 95 -7.41 1.01 -15.96
N GLU A 96 -6.89 0.78 -17.16
CA GLU A 96 -7.13 -0.47 -17.87
C GLU A 96 -6.45 -1.64 -17.17
N VAL A 97 -7.21 -2.71 -16.96
CA VAL A 97 -6.74 -3.95 -16.35
C VAL A 97 -7.17 -5.11 -17.22
N VAL A 98 -6.20 -5.95 -17.59
CA VAL A 98 -6.46 -7.24 -18.24
C VAL A 98 -6.88 -8.23 -17.17
N CYS A 99 -8.15 -8.65 -17.20
CA CYS A 99 -8.68 -9.63 -16.27
C CYS A 99 -8.31 -11.07 -16.69
N PRO A 100 -8.45 -12.07 -15.79
CA PRO A 100 -8.12 -13.47 -16.08
C PRO A 100 -8.91 -14.09 -17.24
N ASP A 101 -10.06 -13.51 -17.60
CA ASP A 101 -10.87 -13.93 -18.76
C ASP A 101 -10.39 -13.31 -20.09
N GLY A 102 -9.27 -12.59 -20.09
CA GLY A 102 -8.67 -11.93 -21.25
C GLY A 102 -9.37 -10.63 -21.66
N LYS A 103 -10.41 -10.19 -20.95
CA LYS A 103 -11.09 -8.92 -21.24
C LYS A 103 -10.41 -7.78 -20.50
N VAL A 104 -10.34 -6.62 -21.16
CA VAL A 104 -9.91 -5.37 -20.54
C VAL A 104 -11.11 -4.72 -19.86
N ARG A 105 -10.93 -4.34 -18.60
CA ARG A 105 -11.91 -3.58 -17.80
C ARG A 105 -11.22 -2.40 -17.13
N ILE A 106 -12.01 -1.46 -16.63
CA ILE A 106 -11.48 -0.32 -15.88
C ILE A 106 -11.51 -0.63 -14.38
N GLY A 107 -10.33 -0.60 -13.76
CA GLY A 107 -10.13 -0.78 -12.33
C GLY A 107 -9.78 0.53 -11.64
N HIS A 108 -10.38 0.80 -10.48
CA HIS A 108 -10.15 2.01 -9.68
C HIS A 108 -9.38 1.64 -8.40
N PRO A 109 -8.08 1.94 -8.28
CA PRO A 109 -7.27 1.56 -7.13
C PRO A 109 -7.47 2.47 -5.92
N TYR A 110 -7.91 1.91 -4.79
CA TYR A 110 -8.06 2.61 -3.52
C TYR A 110 -7.02 2.12 -2.52
N LEU A 111 -6.29 3.04 -1.88
CA LEU A 111 -5.49 2.71 -0.70
C LEU A 111 -6.43 2.55 0.49
N THR A 112 -6.65 1.31 0.92
CA THR A 112 -7.67 0.97 1.92
C THR A 112 -7.13 0.74 3.32
N GLY A 113 -5.82 0.56 3.43
CA GLY A 113 -5.16 0.31 4.69
C GLY A 113 -3.66 0.18 4.51
N TRP A 114 -2.98 0.13 5.64
CA TRP A 114 -1.55 -0.08 5.72
C TRP A 114 -1.27 -1.17 6.74
N LEU A 115 -0.47 -2.19 6.42
CA LEU A 115 -0.06 -3.25 7.33
C LEU A 115 1.33 -2.92 7.85
N ALA A 116 1.40 -2.54 9.12
CA ALA A 116 2.64 -2.18 9.80
C ALA A 116 2.51 -2.40 11.31
N ASP A 117 3.64 -2.48 12.00
CA ASP A 117 3.64 -2.46 13.47
C ASP A 117 3.44 -1.03 14.02
N LEU A 118 3.24 -0.90 15.33
CA LEU A 118 3.01 0.41 15.96
C LEU A 118 4.17 1.39 15.77
N VAL A 119 5.41 0.89 15.80
CA VAL A 119 6.61 1.73 15.66
C VAL A 119 6.72 2.29 14.26
N GLU A 120 6.39 1.49 13.25
CA GLU A 120 6.35 1.89 11.86
C GLU A 120 5.19 2.84 11.56
N TYR A 121 4.00 2.61 12.14
CA TYR A 121 2.92 3.62 12.09
C TYR A 121 3.35 4.96 12.67
N SER A 122 4.11 4.97 13.77
CA SER A 122 4.61 6.23 14.32
C SER A 122 5.50 6.99 13.33
N LYS A 123 6.29 6.29 12.51
CA LYS A 123 7.13 6.91 11.47
C LYS A 123 6.32 7.40 10.28
N ILE A 124 5.35 6.61 9.82
CA ILE A 124 4.49 6.94 8.67
C ILE A 124 3.70 8.23 8.96
N PHE A 125 3.08 8.31 10.13
CA PHE A 125 2.29 9.47 10.55
C PHE A 125 3.12 10.60 11.18
N ALA A 126 4.45 10.47 11.20
CA ALA A 126 5.36 11.44 11.83
C ALA A 126 4.96 11.82 13.28
N ILE A 127 4.40 10.87 14.04
CA ILE A 127 4.01 11.06 15.44
C ILE A 127 5.11 10.58 16.40
N ASN A 128 5.04 11.03 17.65
CA ASN A 128 5.98 10.60 18.68
C ASN A 128 5.97 9.07 18.87
N SER A 129 7.16 8.51 19.07
CA SER A 129 7.31 7.09 19.37
C SER A 129 6.51 6.70 20.61
N ARG A 130 5.70 5.64 20.53
CA ARG A 130 4.76 5.17 21.57
C ARG A 130 3.50 6.02 21.76
N SER A 131 3.21 6.96 20.87
CA SER A 131 1.90 7.60 20.81
C SER A 131 0.93 6.76 19.97
N CYS A 132 -0.36 6.78 20.32
CA CYS A 132 -1.38 6.07 19.56
C CYS A 132 -1.74 6.89 18.30
N PRO A 133 -1.61 6.34 17.09
CA PRO A 133 -1.97 7.04 15.85
C PRO A 133 -3.48 7.26 15.68
N VAL A 134 -4.31 6.62 16.51
CA VAL A 134 -5.78 6.74 16.48
C VAL A 134 -6.31 7.75 17.50
N CYS A 135 -5.59 7.98 18.60
CA CYS A 135 -6.04 8.84 19.70
C CYS A 135 -5.51 10.28 19.63
N LEU A 136 -4.58 10.55 18.70
CA LEU A 136 -4.02 11.88 18.46
C LEU A 136 -4.91 12.69 17.52
#